data_AF-A0A2G2F5R2-F1
#
_entry.id   AF-A0A2G2F5R2-F1
#
_cell.length_a   1.000
_cell.length_b   1.000
_cell.length_c   1.000
_cell.angle_alpha   90.00
_cell.angle_beta   90.00
_cell.angle_gamma   90.00
#
_symmetry.space_group_name_H-M   'P 1'
#
loop_
_entity.id
_entity.type
_entity.pdbx_description
1 polymer ?
#
loop_
_entity_poly.entity_id
_entity_poly.type
_entity_poly.pdbx_seq_one_letter_code
_entity_poly.pdbx_strand_id
1 'polypeptide(L)'
;MKLLSFSLILFLSLSFCGFSQNVNWATVGTTWGYDYFSFGIEGFTTYEVEKDTLVNTKPCSKVTILHEYSNFGVPGYTSQGDPFFTYEEDSIIYFTTQTQFDTLINLKASPGDSWSLVNQSCTEDIYIEVLDTGRVTINGCVNKWIAYSYDVPSTVVDTFYSYYGSVERGFAYFDYCQENIMDKPASYDLRCYDDGNCIYLNGTPDCQSLNIESEILETEKIKLYPNPASDNITVELSNTIKPSETYYQIIDLNGKVVLEDKLVKSSIDISKLEGGTYFVLLELNGKSLGGGKVLVE
;
A
#
# COMPACT_ATOMS: atom_id res chain seq x y z
N MET A 1 -21.54 -82.13 -15.12
CA MET A 1 -20.72 -81.06 -15.72
C MET A 1 -21.61 -79.83 -15.91
N LYS A 2 -21.71 -78.98 -14.89
CA LYS A 2 -22.41 -77.67 -14.95
C LYS A 2 -21.38 -76.62 -14.60
N LEU A 3 -20.96 -75.84 -15.59
CA LEU A 3 -20.03 -74.73 -15.42
C LEU A 3 -20.81 -73.55 -14.84
N LEU A 4 -20.50 -73.16 -13.59
CA LEU A 4 -20.89 -71.86 -13.04
C LEU A 4 -20.00 -70.79 -13.69
N SER A 5 -20.63 -69.85 -14.39
CA SER A 5 -20.00 -68.61 -14.83
C SER A 5 -19.93 -67.65 -13.64
N PHE A 6 -18.73 -67.42 -13.12
CA PHE A 6 -18.46 -66.42 -12.10
C PHE A 6 -18.02 -65.14 -12.83
N SER A 7 -18.94 -64.20 -13.05
CA SER A 7 -18.59 -62.86 -13.55
C SER A 7 -17.90 -62.08 -12.42
N LEU A 8 -16.58 -61.93 -12.56
CA LEU A 8 -15.76 -61.09 -11.70
C LEU A 8 -16.04 -59.61 -12.04
N ILE A 9 -16.84 -58.93 -11.21
CA ILE A 9 -17.04 -57.49 -11.30
C ILE A 9 -15.78 -56.81 -10.74
N LEU A 10 -14.96 -56.28 -11.63
CA LEU A 10 -13.78 -55.48 -11.31
C LEU A 10 -14.25 -54.12 -10.79
N PHE A 11 -14.33 -53.95 -9.47
CA PHE A 11 -14.51 -52.64 -8.84
C PHE A 11 -13.24 -51.82 -9.04
N LEU A 12 -13.23 -50.94 -10.05
CA LEU A 12 -12.24 -49.88 -10.17
C LEU A 12 -12.47 -48.92 -8.99
N SER A 13 -11.66 -49.04 -7.95
CA SER A 13 -11.57 -48.02 -6.91
C SER A 13 -10.94 -46.78 -7.55
N LEU A 14 -11.79 -45.89 -8.06
CA LEU A 14 -11.41 -44.49 -8.32
C LEU A 14 -11.03 -43.90 -6.97
N SER A 15 -9.73 -43.94 -6.67
CA SER A 15 -9.13 -43.08 -5.66
C SER A 15 -9.44 -41.65 -6.07
N PHE A 16 -10.49 -41.08 -5.50
CA PHE A 16 -10.63 -39.63 -5.40
C PHE A 16 -9.43 -39.16 -4.58
N CYS A 17 -8.32 -38.84 -5.25
CA CYS A 17 -7.44 -37.81 -4.73
C CYS A 17 -8.34 -36.60 -4.59
N GLY A 18 -8.64 -36.22 -3.35
CA GLY A 18 -9.18 -34.90 -3.08
C GLY A 18 -8.22 -33.92 -3.74
N PHE A 19 -8.66 -33.31 -4.84
CA PHE A 19 -7.99 -32.12 -5.32
C PHE A 19 -8.04 -31.15 -4.15
N SER A 20 -6.86 -30.82 -3.61
CA SER A 20 -6.69 -29.63 -2.79
C SER A 20 -7.42 -28.52 -3.53
N GLN A 21 -8.37 -27.86 -2.88
CA GLN A 21 -8.96 -26.65 -3.42
C GLN A 21 -7.82 -25.63 -3.46
N ASN A 22 -7.11 -25.56 -4.58
CA ASN A 22 -6.25 -24.42 -4.85
C ASN A 22 -7.19 -23.23 -4.90
N VAL A 23 -7.03 -22.32 -3.95
CA VAL A 23 -7.69 -21.04 -4.05
C VAL A 23 -7.07 -20.32 -5.22
N ASN A 24 -7.91 -19.98 -6.19
CA ASN A 24 -7.49 -19.21 -7.36
C ASN A 24 -7.26 -17.77 -6.92
N TRP A 25 -6.03 -17.31 -7.00
CA TRP A 25 -5.76 -15.88 -7.03
C TRP A 25 -6.31 -15.28 -8.33
N ALA A 26 -7.19 -14.27 -8.34
CA ALA A 26 -8.05 -13.78 -7.27
C ALA A 26 -9.48 -13.63 -7.84
N THR A 27 -10.50 -13.96 -7.04
CA THR A 27 -11.89 -14.03 -7.51
C THR A 27 -12.60 -12.68 -7.50
N VAL A 28 -13.60 -12.51 -8.37
CA VAL A 28 -14.46 -11.31 -8.41
C VAL A 28 -15.01 -10.96 -7.03
N GLY A 29 -14.90 -9.69 -6.65
CA GLY A 29 -15.28 -9.17 -5.33
C GLY A 29 -14.19 -9.24 -4.26
N THR A 30 -13.03 -9.83 -4.56
CA THR A 30 -11.88 -9.77 -3.65
C THR A 30 -11.41 -8.33 -3.49
N THR A 31 -11.14 -7.92 -2.26
CA THR A 31 -10.67 -6.58 -1.91
C THR A 31 -9.39 -6.62 -1.08
N TRP A 32 -8.52 -5.64 -1.30
CA TRP A 32 -7.37 -5.34 -0.46
C TRP A 32 -7.38 -3.86 -0.12
N GLY A 33 -7.03 -3.56 1.12
CA GLY A 33 -6.91 -2.21 1.61
C GLY A 33 -5.52 -1.93 2.14
N TYR A 34 -4.93 -0.82 1.71
CA TYR A 34 -3.63 -0.36 2.17
C TYR A 34 -3.73 1.08 2.68
N ASP A 35 -3.23 1.34 3.88
CA ASP A 35 -3.02 2.71 4.31
C ASP A 35 -1.85 3.30 3.51
N TYR A 36 -1.98 4.56 3.10
CA TYR A 36 -1.02 5.31 2.30
C TYR A 36 -0.59 6.55 3.08
N PHE A 37 0.71 6.79 3.17
CA PHE A 37 1.23 8.03 3.72
C PHE A 37 2.34 8.59 2.84
N SER A 38 2.27 9.87 2.52
CA SER A 38 3.30 10.68 1.88
C SER A 38 3.38 12.05 2.56
N PHE A 39 4.29 12.92 2.12
CA PHE A 39 4.46 14.26 2.68
C PHE A 39 3.16 15.07 2.62
N GLY A 40 2.53 15.26 3.77
CA GLY A 40 1.28 15.99 3.89
C GLY A 40 0.06 15.27 3.27
N ILE A 41 0.20 14.03 2.80
CA ILE A 41 -0.91 13.25 2.25
C ILE A 41 -1.02 11.96 3.04
N GLU A 42 -2.19 11.70 3.60
CA GLU A 42 -2.49 10.44 4.28
C GLU A 42 -3.81 9.90 3.74
N GLY A 43 -3.93 8.59 3.61
CA GLY A 43 -5.11 8.03 3.00
C GLY A 43 -5.13 6.53 3.02
N PHE A 44 -6.03 5.99 2.22
CA PHE A 44 -6.29 4.59 2.08
C PHE A 44 -6.53 4.27 0.60
N THR A 45 -5.95 3.17 0.14
CA THR A 45 -6.11 2.66 -1.22
C THR A 45 -6.83 1.32 -1.19
N THR A 46 -7.93 1.23 -1.91
CA THR A 46 -8.70 0.00 -2.12
C THR A 46 -8.39 -0.57 -3.49
N TYR A 47 -8.01 -1.84 -3.52
CA TYR A 47 -7.93 -2.66 -4.72
C TYR A 47 -9.12 -3.61 -4.73
N GLU A 48 -9.85 -3.68 -5.85
CA GLU A 48 -11.02 -4.56 -5.98
C GLU A 48 -10.95 -5.35 -7.29
N VAL A 49 -11.19 -6.66 -7.22
CA VAL A 49 -11.41 -7.48 -8.42
C VAL A 49 -12.80 -7.20 -9.00
N GLU A 50 -12.87 -6.29 -9.97
CA GLU A 50 -14.13 -5.87 -10.61
C GLU A 50 -14.76 -7.03 -11.40
N LYS A 51 -13.97 -7.74 -12.20
CA LYS A 51 -14.46 -8.79 -13.10
C LYS A 51 -13.35 -9.66 -13.67
N ASP A 52 -13.76 -10.82 -14.17
CA ASP A 52 -12.93 -11.66 -15.03
C ASP A 52 -12.94 -11.15 -16.48
N THR A 53 -11.82 -11.33 -17.17
CA THR A 53 -11.65 -10.94 -18.56
C THR A 53 -10.56 -11.77 -19.26
N LEU A 54 -10.32 -11.50 -20.55
CA LEU A 54 -9.24 -12.10 -21.32
C LEU A 54 -8.27 -11.01 -21.80
N VAL A 55 -7.00 -11.15 -21.43
CA VAL A 55 -5.91 -10.32 -21.97
C VAL A 55 -4.98 -11.25 -22.72
N ASN A 56 -4.83 -11.04 -24.04
CA ASN A 56 -4.00 -11.90 -24.90
C ASN A 56 -4.28 -13.41 -24.72
N THR A 57 -5.56 -13.79 -24.62
CA THR A 57 -6.06 -15.17 -24.37
C THR A 57 -5.80 -15.75 -22.98
N LYS A 58 -5.14 -15.01 -22.07
CA LYS A 58 -4.99 -15.41 -20.67
C LYS A 58 -6.23 -15.02 -19.86
N PRO A 59 -6.80 -15.93 -19.03
CA PRO A 59 -7.92 -15.62 -18.15
C PRO A 59 -7.43 -14.76 -17.00
N CYS A 60 -7.81 -13.49 -16.99
CA CYS A 60 -7.31 -12.50 -16.04
C CYS A 60 -8.43 -11.90 -15.21
N SER A 61 -8.11 -11.57 -13.98
CA SER A 61 -8.91 -10.73 -13.10
C SER A 61 -8.52 -9.27 -13.33
N LYS A 62 -9.49 -8.40 -13.66
CA LYS A 62 -9.27 -6.95 -13.72
C LYS A 62 -9.40 -6.38 -12.32
N VAL A 63 -8.36 -5.70 -11.85
CA VAL A 63 -8.31 -5.04 -10.55
C VAL A 63 -8.43 -3.53 -10.73
N THR A 64 -9.40 -2.92 -10.06
CA THR A 64 -9.61 -1.46 -10.02
C THR A 64 -9.02 -0.89 -8.74
N ILE A 65 -8.62 0.39 -8.79
CA ILE A 65 -7.94 1.07 -7.70
C ILE A 65 -8.72 2.35 -7.35
N LEU A 66 -9.05 2.51 -6.06
CA LEU A 66 -9.66 3.71 -5.50
C LEU A 66 -8.73 4.26 -4.41
N HIS A 67 -8.40 5.55 -4.49
CA HIS A 67 -7.67 6.26 -3.45
C HIS A 67 -8.61 7.22 -2.73
N GLU A 68 -8.59 7.19 -1.40
CA GLU A 68 -9.25 8.16 -0.52
C GLU A 68 -8.21 8.78 0.40
N TYR A 69 -8.08 10.10 0.41
CA TYR A 69 -6.99 10.74 1.14
C TYR A 69 -7.35 12.12 1.70
N SER A 70 -6.54 12.56 2.66
CA SER A 70 -6.44 13.93 3.12
C SER A 70 -5.22 14.59 2.48
N ASN A 71 -5.31 15.89 2.18
CA ASN A 71 -4.23 16.68 1.61
C ASN A 71 -3.94 17.88 2.53
N PHE A 72 -2.75 17.88 3.14
CA PHE A 72 -2.34 18.74 4.24
C PHE A 72 -3.41 18.85 5.33
N GLY A 73 -3.96 17.71 5.76
CA GLY A 73 -4.98 17.62 6.81
C GLY A 73 -6.41 18.01 6.38
N VAL A 74 -6.63 18.34 5.11
CA VAL A 74 -7.97 18.56 4.55
C VAL A 74 -8.50 17.21 4.04
N PRO A 75 -9.55 16.61 4.63
CA PRO A 75 -10.07 15.32 4.20
C PRO A 75 -11.05 15.43 3.01
N GLY A 76 -11.39 14.29 2.41
CA GLY A 76 -12.48 14.17 1.45
C GLY A 76 -12.05 14.17 -0.02
N TYR A 77 -10.78 13.90 -0.30
CA TYR A 77 -10.31 13.71 -1.66
C TYR A 77 -10.43 12.25 -2.07
N THR A 78 -10.84 12.04 -3.31
CA THR A 78 -10.96 10.71 -3.91
C THR A 78 -10.42 10.74 -5.34
N SER A 79 -9.65 9.74 -5.73
CA SER A 79 -9.18 9.54 -7.11
C SER A 79 -9.23 8.07 -7.51
N GLN A 80 -9.30 7.85 -8.83
CA GLN A 80 -9.22 6.51 -9.43
C GLN A 80 -7.79 6.29 -9.92
N GLY A 81 -7.21 5.14 -9.58
CA GLY A 81 -5.94 4.69 -10.16
C GLY A 81 -6.17 3.96 -11.49
N ASP A 82 -5.09 3.79 -12.26
CA ASP A 82 -5.15 2.99 -13.48
C ASP A 82 -5.33 1.50 -13.14
N PRO A 83 -6.33 0.82 -13.72
CA PRO A 83 -6.55 -0.59 -13.43
C PRO A 83 -5.43 -1.45 -14.01
N PHE A 84 -5.20 -2.61 -13.39
CA PHE A 84 -4.30 -3.64 -13.89
C PHE A 84 -5.01 -4.99 -13.98
N PHE A 85 -4.36 -5.95 -14.62
CA PHE A 85 -4.87 -7.29 -14.82
C PHE A 85 -3.91 -8.29 -14.21
N THR A 86 -4.44 -9.29 -13.49
CA THR A 86 -3.64 -10.34 -12.85
C THR A 86 -4.20 -11.72 -13.18
N TYR A 87 -3.35 -12.73 -13.22
CA TYR A 87 -3.75 -14.13 -13.27
C TYR A 87 -2.72 -14.99 -12.55
N GLU A 88 -3.13 -16.18 -12.13
CA GLU A 88 -2.25 -17.20 -11.58
C GLU A 88 -2.08 -18.35 -12.57
N GLU A 89 -0.85 -18.80 -12.78
CA GLU A 89 -0.55 -20.03 -13.51
C GLU A 89 0.58 -20.77 -12.81
N ASP A 90 0.33 -22.04 -12.44
CA ASP A 90 1.31 -22.90 -11.76
C ASP A 90 1.95 -22.23 -10.52
N SER A 91 1.11 -21.61 -9.67
CA SER A 91 1.51 -20.88 -8.46
C SER A 91 2.49 -19.72 -8.70
N ILE A 92 2.48 -19.15 -9.90
CA ILE A 92 3.11 -17.88 -10.21
C ILE A 92 2.00 -16.90 -10.52
N ILE A 93 2.00 -15.77 -9.82
CA ILE A 93 1.05 -14.70 -10.04
C ILE A 93 1.70 -13.70 -10.98
N TYR A 94 1.01 -13.41 -12.07
CA TYR A 94 1.40 -12.45 -13.08
C TYR A 94 0.52 -11.21 -13.01
N PHE A 95 1.05 -10.08 -13.46
CA PHE A 95 0.27 -8.85 -13.60
C PHE A 95 0.64 -8.09 -14.88
N THR A 96 -0.23 -7.18 -15.31
CA THR A 96 0.07 -6.20 -16.36
C THR A 96 -0.81 -4.97 -16.23
N THR A 97 -0.24 -3.79 -16.47
CA THR A 97 -0.98 -2.53 -16.70
C THR A 97 -1.22 -2.28 -18.19
N GLN A 98 -0.60 -3.08 -19.06
CA GLN A 98 -0.68 -2.98 -20.51
C GLN A 98 -0.96 -4.36 -21.12
N THR A 99 -0.16 -4.81 -22.09
CA THR A 99 -0.36 -6.09 -22.79
C THR A 99 0.72 -7.13 -22.48
N GLN A 100 1.88 -6.71 -21.98
CA GLN A 100 2.96 -7.62 -21.58
C GLN A 100 2.84 -7.95 -20.09
N PHE A 101 2.80 -9.24 -19.77
CA PHE A 101 2.77 -9.70 -18.39
C PHE A 101 4.15 -9.74 -17.77
N ASP A 102 4.18 -9.38 -16.50
CA ASP A 102 5.34 -9.47 -15.62
C ASP A 102 5.00 -10.34 -14.39
N THR A 103 6.03 -10.82 -13.71
CA THR A 103 5.87 -11.68 -12.53
C THR A 103 5.64 -10.81 -11.31
N LEU A 104 4.44 -10.89 -10.72
CA LEU A 104 4.17 -10.28 -9.42
C LEU A 104 4.91 -11.05 -8.34
N ILE A 105 4.62 -12.34 -8.20
CA ILE A 105 5.26 -13.19 -7.20
C ILE A 105 5.31 -14.64 -7.70
N ASN A 106 6.43 -15.31 -7.46
CA ASN A 106 6.56 -16.75 -7.69
C ASN A 106 6.39 -17.49 -6.37
N LEU A 107 5.18 -17.98 -6.07
CA LEU A 107 4.90 -18.68 -4.83
C LEU A 107 5.64 -20.02 -4.72
N LYS A 108 6.33 -20.53 -5.75
CA LYS A 108 7.13 -21.78 -5.67
C LYS A 108 8.61 -21.56 -5.39
N ALA A 109 9.06 -20.31 -5.41
CA ALA A 109 10.46 -19.97 -5.20
C ALA A 109 10.95 -20.44 -3.82
N SER A 110 12.23 -20.73 -3.72
CA SER A 110 12.97 -21.09 -2.51
C SER A 110 13.93 -19.97 -2.11
N PRO A 111 14.42 -19.94 -0.85
CA PRO A 111 15.42 -18.97 -0.43
C PRO A 111 16.64 -18.95 -1.38
N GLY A 112 17.01 -17.76 -1.86
CA GLY A 112 18.06 -17.52 -2.85
C GLY A 112 17.60 -17.55 -4.31
N ASP A 113 16.37 -17.96 -4.61
CA ASP A 113 15.79 -17.78 -5.95
C ASP A 113 15.51 -16.29 -6.21
N SER A 114 15.54 -15.88 -7.47
CA SER A 114 15.24 -14.52 -7.86
C SER A 114 14.57 -14.41 -9.23
N TRP A 115 13.88 -13.30 -9.45
CA TRP A 115 13.36 -12.91 -10.76
C TRP A 115 13.42 -11.40 -10.95
N SER A 116 13.51 -10.97 -12.21
CA SER A 116 13.46 -9.55 -12.57
C SER A 116 12.02 -9.06 -12.73
N LEU A 117 11.73 -7.86 -12.26
CA LEU A 117 10.54 -7.11 -12.66
C LEU A 117 10.78 -6.50 -14.04
N VAL A 118 10.07 -7.01 -15.05
CA VAL A 118 10.02 -6.44 -16.40
C VAL A 118 9.07 -5.24 -16.42
N ASN A 119 9.39 -4.20 -15.64
CA ASN A 119 8.65 -2.95 -15.70
C ASN A 119 9.35 -1.95 -16.64
N GLN A 120 8.65 -1.56 -17.71
CA GLN A 120 9.12 -0.60 -18.72
C GLN A 120 9.31 0.83 -18.18
N SER A 121 8.89 1.11 -16.95
CA SER A 121 9.03 2.42 -16.30
C SER A 121 10.26 2.54 -15.40
N CYS A 122 10.90 1.43 -14.99
CA CYS A 122 12.14 1.50 -14.24
C CYS A 122 13.31 1.69 -15.21
N THR A 123 14.24 2.59 -14.90
CA THR A 123 15.47 2.78 -15.70
C THR A 123 16.50 1.66 -15.50
N GLU A 124 16.32 0.84 -14.46
CA GLU A 124 17.20 -0.26 -14.08
C GLU A 124 16.38 -1.52 -13.80
N ASP A 125 16.97 -2.68 -14.06
CA ASP A 125 16.36 -3.97 -13.75
C ASP A 125 16.28 -4.15 -12.23
N ILE A 126 15.07 -4.30 -11.70
CA ILE A 126 14.85 -4.62 -10.29
C ILE A 126 14.77 -6.13 -10.15
N TYR A 127 15.58 -6.70 -9.27
CA TYR A 127 15.55 -8.11 -8.93
C TYR A 127 14.90 -8.31 -7.58
N ILE A 128 13.89 -9.17 -7.53
CA ILE A 128 13.33 -9.68 -6.29
C ILE A 128 14.12 -10.94 -5.92
N GLU A 129 14.75 -10.93 -4.74
CA GLU A 129 15.42 -12.07 -4.14
C GLU A 129 14.57 -12.64 -3.01
N VAL A 130 14.39 -13.96 -3.00
CA VAL A 130 13.66 -14.64 -1.92
C VAL A 130 14.57 -14.86 -0.72
N LEU A 131 14.17 -14.31 0.42
CA LEU A 131 14.90 -14.43 1.68
C LEU A 131 14.47 -15.66 2.47
N ASP A 132 13.16 -15.89 2.55
CA ASP A 132 12.60 -17.03 3.27
C ASP A 132 11.20 -17.37 2.75
N THR A 133 10.72 -18.58 3.03
CA THR A 133 9.37 -19.01 2.67
C THR A 133 8.75 -19.86 3.74
N GLY A 134 7.42 -19.89 3.79
CA GLY A 134 6.75 -20.78 4.71
C GLY A 134 5.25 -20.86 4.52
N ARG A 135 4.60 -21.40 5.55
CA ARG A 135 3.15 -21.46 5.65
C ARG A 135 2.74 -20.99 7.04
N VAL A 136 1.66 -20.23 7.10
CA VAL A 136 1.07 -19.80 8.37
C VAL A 136 -0.45 -19.76 8.23
N THR A 137 -1.15 -20.01 9.32
CA THR A 137 -2.59 -19.80 9.40
C THR A 137 -2.86 -18.47 10.10
N ILE A 138 -3.47 -17.54 9.40
CA ILE A 138 -3.88 -16.23 9.93
C ILE A 138 -5.40 -16.17 9.81
N ASN A 139 -6.11 -15.94 10.92
CA ASN A 139 -7.58 -15.87 10.96
C ASN A 139 -8.31 -17.03 10.25
N GLY A 140 -7.72 -18.25 10.29
CA GLY A 140 -8.26 -19.44 9.64
C GLY A 140 -7.83 -19.63 8.18
N CYS A 141 -7.14 -18.67 7.58
CA CYS A 141 -6.62 -18.73 6.22
C CYS A 141 -5.21 -19.28 6.19
N VAL A 142 -5.02 -20.37 5.46
CA VAL A 142 -3.70 -20.99 5.29
C VAL A 142 -2.96 -20.25 4.18
N ASN A 143 -2.06 -19.37 4.58
CA ASN A 143 -1.24 -18.62 3.64
C ASN A 143 0.07 -19.35 3.38
N LYS A 144 0.44 -19.46 2.10
CA LYS A 144 1.85 -19.57 1.74
C LYS A 144 2.43 -18.16 1.76
N TRP A 145 3.60 -17.99 2.37
CA TRP A 145 4.26 -16.70 2.42
C TRP A 145 5.67 -16.77 1.87
N ILE A 146 6.10 -15.65 1.30
CA ILE A 146 7.46 -15.42 0.78
C ILE A 146 7.94 -14.11 1.36
N ALA A 147 9.02 -14.16 2.13
CA ALA A 147 9.80 -12.98 2.48
C ALA A 147 10.81 -12.73 1.37
N TYR A 148 10.93 -11.49 0.92
CA TYR A 148 11.77 -11.14 -0.20
C TYR A 148 12.40 -9.76 -0.01
N SER A 149 13.42 -9.47 -0.81
CA SER A 149 14.03 -8.15 -0.90
C SER A 149 14.26 -7.70 -2.33
N TYR A 150 14.33 -6.40 -2.52
CA TYR A 150 14.75 -5.75 -3.76
C TYR A 150 15.32 -4.37 -3.45
N ASP A 151 16.06 -3.76 -4.38
CA ASP A 151 16.75 -2.48 -4.15
C ASP A 151 16.15 -1.35 -4.98
N VAL A 152 15.47 -0.36 -4.36
CA VAL A 152 15.07 0.91 -5.00
C VAL A 152 14.77 2.02 -3.98
N PRO A 153 15.54 3.13 -3.86
CA PRO A 153 17.00 3.31 -4.05
C PRO A 153 17.83 2.70 -2.90
N SER A 154 17.17 1.98 -1.98
CA SER A 154 17.74 1.25 -0.85
C SER A 154 17.10 -0.13 -0.80
N THR A 155 17.70 -1.05 -0.04
CA THR A 155 17.12 -2.37 0.18
C THR A 155 15.77 -2.26 0.89
N VAL A 156 14.76 -2.81 0.24
CA VAL A 156 13.43 -3.05 0.76
C VAL A 156 13.33 -4.51 1.14
N VAL A 157 12.69 -4.78 2.27
CA VAL A 157 12.30 -6.13 2.70
C VAL A 157 10.80 -6.10 2.94
N ASP A 158 10.10 -7.14 2.49
CA ASP A 158 8.67 -7.30 2.75
C ASP A 158 8.29 -8.80 2.69
N THR A 159 7.06 -9.12 3.08
CA THR A 159 6.49 -10.46 3.00
C THR A 159 5.21 -10.46 2.18
N PHE A 160 5.15 -11.31 1.16
CA PHE A 160 3.94 -11.57 0.38
C PHE A 160 3.22 -12.80 0.93
N TYR A 161 1.91 -12.68 1.18
CA TYR A 161 1.03 -13.79 1.56
C TYR A 161 0.09 -14.14 0.41
N SER A 162 -0.13 -15.44 0.16
CA SER A 162 -0.90 -15.92 -1.00
C SER A 162 -2.34 -15.42 -1.09
N TYR A 163 -2.96 -15.04 0.03
CA TYR A 163 -4.25 -14.34 0.02
C TYR A 163 -4.05 -12.82 0.09
N TYR A 164 -3.22 -12.37 1.02
CA TYR A 164 -3.24 -10.97 1.44
C TYR A 164 -2.35 -10.04 0.61
N GLY A 165 -1.49 -10.58 -0.24
CA GLY A 165 -0.51 -9.78 -0.96
C GLY A 165 0.66 -9.35 -0.08
N SER A 166 1.32 -8.28 -0.49
CA SER A 166 2.41 -7.63 0.24
C SER A 166 1.90 -6.98 1.53
N VAL A 167 2.76 -6.85 2.56
CA VAL A 167 2.37 -6.25 3.83
C VAL A 167 2.79 -4.78 3.94
N GLU A 168 3.94 -4.40 3.39
CA GLU A 168 4.52 -3.06 3.59
C GLU A 168 4.64 -2.21 2.32
N ARG A 169 4.30 -2.77 1.14
CA ARG A 169 4.65 -2.17 -0.17
C ARG A 169 3.50 -2.06 -1.15
N GLY A 170 2.26 -2.14 -0.67
CA GLY A 170 1.07 -1.99 -1.50
C GLY A 170 0.75 -3.28 -2.25
N PHE A 171 -0.27 -3.27 -3.11
CA PHE A 171 -0.67 -4.50 -3.80
C PHE A 171 0.41 -5.05 -4.73
N ALA A 172 1.22 -4.18 -5.32
CA ALA A 172 2.26 -4.58 -6.25
C ALA A 172 3.40 -3.55 -6.33
N TYR A 173 4.58 -4.05 -6.67
CA TYR A 173 5.86 -3.33 -6.77
C TYR A 173 5.87 -2.15 -7.75
N PHE A 174 4.83 -1.99 -8.57
CA PHE A 174 4.82 -1.08 -9.72
C PHE A 174 4.78 0.41 -9.33
N ASP A 175 4.33 0.74 -8.12
CA ASP A 175 4.25 2.13 -7.65
C ASP A 175 5.65 2.76 -7.47
N TYR A 176 6.70 1.94 -7.32
CA TYR A 176 8.06 2.43 -7.11
C TYR A 176 8.73 3.01 -8.35
N CYS A 177 8.30 2.61 -9.56
CA CYS A 177 8.97 2.99 -10.80
C CYS A 177 8.28 4.12 -11.58
N GLN A 178 7.24 4.75 -11.02
CA GLN A 178 6.68 5.96 -11.61
C GLN A 178 7.48 7.20 -11.18
N GLU A 179 7.78 8.08 -12.15
CA GLU A 179 8.87 9.06 -12.14
C GLU A 179 8.75 10.24 -11.14
N ASN A 180 7.78 10.27 -10.23
CA ASN A 180 7.60 11.38 -9.28
C ASN A 180 7.87 10.96 -7.83
N ILE A 181 9.13 11.12 -7.40
CA ILE A 181 9.60 10.82 -6.03
C ILE A 181 8.82 11.58 -4.95
N MET A 182 8.22 12.74 -5.29
CA MET A 182 7.43 13.56 -4.36
C MET A 182 6.01 13.05 -4.09
N ASP A 183 5.48 12.18 -4.95
CA ASP A 183 4.17 11.52 -4.78
C ASP A 183 4.32 10.06 -4.31
N LYS A 184 5.56 9.58 -4.14
CA LYS A 184 5.81 8.23 -3.62
C LYS A 184 5.40 8.18 -2.16
N PRO A 185 4.54 7.24 -1.77
CA PRO A 185 4.28 7.01 -0.36
C PRO A 185 5.54 6.54 0.36
N ALA A 186 5.69 7.06 1.56
CA ALA A 186 6.61 6.56 2.55
C ALA A 186 6.19 5.18 3.09
N SER A 187 4.90 4.84 3.10
CA SER A 187 4.42 3.49 3.45
C SER A 187 3.13 3.10 2.72
N TYR A 188 3.00 1.79 2.50
CA TYR A 188 1.77 1.12 2.09
C TYR A 188 1.53 -0.06 3.02
N ASP A 189 0.88 0.17 4.15
CA ASP A 189 0.68 -0.88 5.14
C ASP A 189 -0.64 -1.61 4.88
N LEU A 190 -0.56 -2.94 4.72
CA LEU A 190 -1.75 -3.77 4.54
C LEU A 190 -2.65 -3.61 5.76
N ARG A 191 -3.80 -3.02 5.50
CA ARG A 191 -4.85 -2.79 6.49
C ARG A 191 -5.87 -3.91 6.49
N CYS A 192 -6.23 -4.41 5.30
CA CYS A 192 -7.23 -5.46 5.22
C CYS A 192 -7.17 -6.28 3.93
N TYR A 193 -7.80 -7.45 3.99
CA TYR A 193 -8.12 -8.29 2.84
C TYR A 193 -9.47 -8.98 3.08
N ASP A 194 -10.26 -9.10 2.03
CA ASP A 194 -11.51 -9.87 2.04
C ASP A 194 -11.80 -10.49 0.67
N ASP A 195 -11.90 -11.82 0.58
CA ASP A 195 -12.39 -12.56 -0.61
C ASP A 195 -13.74 -13.27 -0.38
N GLY A 196 -14.41 -12.97 0.74
CA GLY A 196 -15.64 -13.61 1.21
C GLY A 196 -15.44 -14.90 2.00
N ASN A 197 -14.27 -15.55 1.92
CA ASN A 197 -13.92 -16.74 2.70
C ASN A 197 -12.82 -16.44 3.72
N CYS A 198 -11.92 -15.54 3.37
CA CYS A 198 -10.71 -15.20 4.06
C CYS A 198 -10.66 -13.71 4.33
N ILE A 199 -10.58 -13.37 5.62
CA ILE A 199 -10.59 -11.99 6.09
C ILE A 199 -9.34 -11.72 6.92
N TYR A 200 -8.62 -10.67 6.54
CA TYR A 200 -7.55 -10.08 7.32
C TYR A 200 -7.93 -8.65 7.68
N LEU A 201 -7.72 -8.27 8.94
CA LEU A 201 -7.96 -6.94 9.46
C LEU A 201 -6.79 -6.57 10.37
N ASN A 202 -6.12 -5.46 10.07
CA ASN A 202 -5.04 -4.91 10.86
C ASN A 202 -5.48 -3.58 11.49
N GLY A 203 -5.88 -3.63 12.77
CA GLY A 203 -6.23 -2.43 13.53
C GLY A 203 -7.56 -1.74 13.14
N THR A 204 -8.25 -2.16 12.09
CA THR A 204 -9.50 -1.52 11.62
C THR A 204 -10.66 -2.50 11.42
N PRO A 205 -11.91 -2.10 11.68
CA PRO A 205 -13.05 -3.02 11.67
C PRO A 205 -13.63 -3.35 10.28
N ASP A 206 -13.23 -2.67 9.21
CA ASP A 206 -13.79 -2.85 7.87
C ASP A 206 -12.75 -2.63 6.77
N CYS A 207 -12.95 -3.32 5.66
CA CYS A 207 -12.12 -3.27 4.46
C CYS A 207 -12.65 -2.30 3.40
N GLN A 208 -13.92 -1.90 3.50
CA GLN A 208 -14.60 -1.05 2.52
C GLN A 208 -14.72 0.41 2.94
N SER A 209 -14.24 0.77 4.12
CA SER A 209 -14.31 2.16 4.57
C SER A 209 -13.17 2.55 5.51
N LEU A 210 -12.75 3.80 5.39
CA LEU A 210 -12.39 4.59 6.55
C LEU A 210 -13.63 4.63 7.48
N ASN A 211 -13.83 3.57 8.27
CA ASN A 211 -14.49 3.71 9.57
C ASN A 211 -13.55 4.55 10.45
N ILE A 212 -13.40 5.82 10.08
CA ILE A 212 -13.36 6.88 11.07
C ILE A 212 -14.75 6.83 11.67
N GLU A 213 -14.98 5.86 12.57
CA GLU A 213 -15.89 6.12 13.66
C GLU A 213 -15.30 7.38 14.28
N SER A 214 -15.95 8.49 13.93
CA SER A 214 -15.54 9.79 14.36
C SER A 214 -15.83 9.85 15.86
N GLU A 215 -14.91 9.30 16.65
CA GLU A 215 -14.25 10.24 17.53
C GLU A 215 -13.72 11.33 16.61
N ILE A 216 -14.53 12.38 16.47
CA ILE A 216 -14.10 13.69 16.09
C ILE A 216 -13.05 14.06 17.14
N LEU A 217 -11.85 13.48 17.06
CA LEU A 217 -10.67 14.29 17.19
C LEU A 217 -10.85 15.26 16.04
N GLU A 218 -11.44 16.42 16.36
CA GLU A 218 -11.37 17.59 15.51
C GLU A 218 -9.95 17.54 14.94
N THR A 219 -9.81 17.36 13.62
CA THR A 219 -8.52 17.58 12.99
C THR A 219 -8.17 18.99 13.40
N GLU A 220 -7.28 19.08 14.39
CA GLU A 220 -7.07 20.29 15.15
C GLU A 220 -6.53 21.29 14.15
N LYS A 221 -7.40 22.19 13.68
CA LYS A 221 -7.17 22.97 12.46
C LYS A 221 -5.94 23.84 12.67
N ILE A 222 -4.79 23.38 12.20
CA ILE A 222 -3.58 24.18 12.17
C ILE A 222 -3.81 25.30 11.16
N LYS A 223 -3.74 26.55 11.61
CA LYS A 223 -3.70 27.70 10.70
C LYS A 223 -2.36 28.39 10.80
N LEU A 224 -1.80 28.70 9.63
CA LEU A 224 -0.57 29.45 9.48
C LEU A 224 -0.91 30.82 8.91
N TYR A 225 -0.57 31.89 9.61
CA TYR A 225 -0.82 33.26 9.14
C TYR A 225 0.18 34.28 9.71
N PRO A 226 0.43 35.41 9.04
CA PRO A 226 -0.11 35.76 7.73
C PRO A 226 0.48 34.87 6.63
N ASN A 227 -0.19 34.84 5.49
CA ASN A 227 0.36 34.27 4.26
C ASN A 227 -0.14 35.17 3.12
N PRO A 228 0.72 35.97 2.48
CA PRO A 228 2.19 35.98 2.61
C PRO A 228 2.71 36.49 3.97
N ALA A 229 3.92 36.08 4.36
CA ALA A 229 4.58 36.46 5.62
C ALA A 229 5.96 37.05 5.36
N SER A 230 6.36 38.06 6.13
CA SER A 230 7.69 38.69 5.98
C SER A 230 8.63 38.27 7.12
N ASP A 231 8.22 38.50 8.38
CA ASP A 231 9.11 38.28 9.53
C ASP A 231 8.71 37.07 10.40
N ASN A 232 7.42 36.75 10.47
CA ASN A 232 6.94 35.70 11.35
C ASN A 232 5.68 35.02 10.79
N ILE A 233 5.53 33.75 11.18
CA ILE A 233 4.33 32.95 10.93
C ILE A 233 3.71 32.60 12.28
N THR A 234 2.47 33.01 12.49
CA THR A 234 1.66 32.58 13.62
C THR A 234 1.10 31.20 13.35
N VAL A 235 1.25 30.31 14.34
CA VAL A 235 0.73 28.95 14.33
C VAL A 235 -0.44 28.88 15.30
N GLU A 236 -1.65 28.89 14.75
CA GLU A 236 -2.86 28.62 15.53
C GLU A 236 -3.05 27.11 15.62
N LEU A 237 -2.77 26.59 16.81
CA LEU A 237 -3.04 25.21 17.19
C LEU A 237 -4.40 25.15 17.89
N SER A 238 -4.98 23.96 17.97
CA SER A 238 -6.12 23.78 18.86
C SER A 238 -5.77 23.96 20.32
N ASN A 239 -6.81 24.28 21.10
CA ASN A 239 -6.78 24.47 22.54
C ASN A 239 -6.27 23.24 23.31
N THR A 240 -6.29 22.05 22.70
CA THR A 240 -5.79 20.80 23.29
C THR A 240 -4.27 20.64 23.18
N ILE A 241 -3.62 21.35 22.24
CA ILE A 241 -2.19 21.21 21.95
C ILE A 241 -1.44 22.43 22.48
N LYS A 242 -0.45 22.18 23.34
CA LYS A 242 0.44 23.24 23.81
C LYS A 242 1.56 23.45 22.81
N PRO A 243 1.86 24.70 22.40
CA PRO A 243 3.01 25.00 21.55
C PRO A 243 4.30 24.36 22.08
N SER A 244 4.49 24.41 23.40
CA SER A 244 5.67 23.84 24.08
C SER A 244 5.82 22.31 23.98
N GLU A 245 4.91 21.60 23.33
CA GLU A 245 4.98 20.17 23.06
C GLU A 245 5.14 19.89 21.54
N THR A 246 5.03 20.92 20.72
CA THR A 246 5.11 20.85 19.26
C THR A 246 6.53 21.16 18.77
N TYR A 247 6.99 20.39 17.80
CA TYR A 247 8.20 20.67 17.00
C TYR A 247 7.78 21.16 15.62
N TYR A 248 8.57 22.03 14.99
CA TYR A 248 8.30 22.49 13.64
C TYR A 248 9.52 22.32 12.74
N GLN A 249 9.25 22.11 11.46
CA GLN A 249 10.24 22.15 10.39
C GLN A 249 9.74 23.04 9.26
N ILE A 250 10.61 23.85 8.69
CA ILE A 250 10.38 24.63 7.47
C ILE A 250 11.28 24.06 6.39
N ILE A 251 10.65 23.73 5.26
CA ILE A 251 11.26 23.02 4.14
C ILE A 251 11.12 23.87 2.89
N ASP A 252 12.20 24.00 2.12
CA ASP A 252 12.19 24.69 0.83
C ASP A 252 11.60 23.82 -0.31
N LEU A 253 11.50 24.37 -1.51
CA LEU A 253 10.98 23.66 -2.69
C LEU A 253 11.83 22.46 -3.14
N ASN A 254 13.07 22.35 -2.67
CA ASN A 254 13.96 21.23 -2.98
C ASN A 254 13.90 20.13 -1.89
N GLY A 255 13.00 20.25 -0.91
CA GLY A 255 12.89 19.30 0.19
C GLY A 255 13.95 19.48 1.28
N LYS A 256 14.73 20.57 1.26
CA LYS A 256 15.75 20.84 2.28
C LYS A 256 15.12 21.52 3.49
N VAL A 257 15.37 20.98 4.69
CA VAL A 257 15.05 21.65 5.95
C VAL A 257 15.93 22.89 6.11
N VAL A 258 15.30 24.06 6.11
CA VAL A 258 15.97 25.37 6.21
C VAL A 258 15.87 25.99 7.60
N LEU A 259 14.85 25.60 8.37
CA LEU A 259 14.68 25.99 9.76
C LEU A 259 13.93 24.87 10.50
N GLU A 260 14.36 24.53 11.70
CA GLU A 260 13.63 23.62 12.57
C GLU A 260 13.90 23.99 14.03
N ASP A 261 12.87 23.89 14.86
CA ASP A 261 13.01 24.08 16.31
C ASP A 261 11.74 23.61 17.02
N LYS A 262 11.79 23.62 18.35
CA LYS A 262 10.63 23.47 19.19
C LYS A 262 9.79 24.75 19.18
N LEU A 263 8.47 24.62 19.09
CA LEU A 263 7.56 25.75 19.07
C LEU A 263 7.41 26.36 20.48
N VAL A 264 8.26 27.33 20.83
CA VAL A 264 8.23 27.94 22.17
C VAL A 264 7.02 28.85 22.36
N LYS A 265 6.57 29.48 21.28
CA LYS A 265 5.40 30.35 21.20
C LYS A 265 4.61 29.97 19.97
N SER A 266 3.35 30.36 19.86
CA SER A 266 2.52 30.22 18.65
C SER A 266 3.02 31.08 17.47
N SER A 267 4.32 31.33 17.35
CA SER A 267 4.95 32.14 16.31
C SER A 267 6.33 31.59 15.99
N ILE A 268 6.62 31.49 14.69
CA ILE A 268 7.90 31.06 14.12
C ILE A 268 8.55 32.29 13.47
N ASP A 269 9.80 32.57 13.82
CA ASP A 269 10.59 33.65 13.21
C ASP A 269 11.18 33.17 11.88
N ILE A 270 10.79 33.84 10.80
CA ILE A 270 11.22 33.54 9.43
C ILE A 270 12.01 34.70 8.80
N SER A 271 12.36 35.73 9.58
CA SER A 271 13.02 36.96 9.10
C SER A 271 14.37 36.75 8.40
N LYS A 272 14.95 35.55 8.53
CA LYS A 272 16.22 35.15 7.91
C LYS A 272 16.04 34.29 6.65
N LEU A 273 14.82 33.88 6.33
CA LEU A 273 14.54 33.12 5.12
C LEU A 273 14.49 34.08 3.94
N GLU A 274 15.00 33.62 2.79
CA GLU A 274 14.87 34.36 1.53
C GLU A 274 13.41 34.28 1.05
N GLY A 275 12.94 35.32 0.34
CA GLY A 275 11.60 35.33 -0.25
C GLY A 275 11.38 34.13 -1.16
N GLY A 276 10.26 33.42 -0.98
CA GLY A 276 10.03 32.14 -1.64
C GLY A 276 8.87 31.35 -1.05
N THR A 277 8.61 30.18 -1.62
CA THR A 277 7.59 29.25 -1.12
C THR A 277 8.22 28.20 -0.23
N TYR A 278 7.63 27.99 0.94
CA TYR A 278 8.08 27.01 1.92
C TYR A 278 6.92 26.16 2.42
N PHE A 279 7.23 24.98 2.94
CA PHE A 279 6.31 24.12 3.65
C PHE A 279 6.66 24.10 5.13
N VAL A 280 5.68 24.38 5.99
CA VAL A 280 5.82 24.27 7.44
C VAL A 280 5.16 22.95 7.87
N LEU A 281 5.92 22.07 8.51
CA LEU A 281 5.43 20.87 9.17
C LEU A 281 5.45 21.05 10.68
N LEU A 282 4.47 20.46 11.36
CA LEU A 282 4.37 20.42 12.80
C LEU A 282 4.27 18.97 13.28
N GLU A 283 4.96 18.66 14.36
CA GLU A 283 4.99 17.34 14.97
C GLU A 283 4.73 17.41 16.47
N LEU A 284 4.07 16.40 17.03
CA LEU A 284 3.82 16.23 18.45
C LEU A 284 4.30 14.85 18.88
N ASN A 285 5.26 14.79 19.80
CA ASN A 285 5.82 13.53 20.32
C ASN A 285 6.30 12.56 19.22
N GLY A 286 6.84 13.08 18.11
CA GLY A 286 7.32 12.29 16.96
C GLY A 286 6.22 11.84 15.99
N LYS A 287 4.97 12.27 16.17
CA LYS A 287 3.88 12.07 15.20
C LYS A 287 3.58 13.39 14.48
N SER A 288 3.43 13.33 13.15
CA SER A 288 3.02 14.50 12.36
C SER A 288 1.63 14.98 12.78
N LEU A 289 1.51 16.28 13.07
CA LEU A 289 0.23 16.96 13.29
C LEU A 289 -0.35 17.53 11.99
N GLY A 290 0.46 17.67 10.95
CA GLY A 290 0.12 18.35 9.71
C GLY A 290 0.94 19.61 9.50
N GLY A 291 0.51 20.45 8.56
CA GLY A 291 1.32 21.57 8.10
C GLY A 291 0.65 22.36 6.99
N GLY A 292 1.37 23.32 6.43
CA GLY A 292 0.84 24.12 5.32
C GLY A 292 1.91 24.86 4.55
N LYS A 293 1.53 25.29 3.34
CA LYS A 293 2.37 26.11 2.47
C LYS A 293 2.32 27.57 2.89
N VAL A 294 3.48 28.21 2.99
CA VAL A 294 3.61 29.65 3.28
C VAL A 294 4.46 30.33 2.21
N LEU A 295 4.02 31.51 1.76
CA LEU A 295 4.80 32.40 0.91
C LEU A 295 5.54 33.40 1.79
N VAL A 296 6.87 33.43 1.69
CA VAL A 296 7.74 34.41 2.35
C VAL A 296 8.06 35.54 1.37
N GLU A 297 7.99 36.79 1.83
CA GLU A 297 8.29 38.00 1.06
C GLU A 297 9.78 38.37 1.03
#